data_AF-A0A0C3PSP4-F1
#
_entry.id   AF-A0A0C3PSP4-F1
#
_cell.length_a   1.000
_cell.length_b   1.000
_cell.length_c   1.000
_cell.angle_alpha   90.00
_cell.angle_beta   90.00
_cell.angle_gamma   90.00
#
_symmetry.space_group_name_H-M   'P 1'
#
loop_
_entity.id
_entity.type
_entity.pdbx_description
1 polymer ?
#
loop_
_entity_poly.entity_id
_entity_poly.type
_entity_poly.pdbx_seq_one_letter_code
_entity_poly.pdbx_strand_id
1 'polypeptide(L)'
;MDRLRDMYWVAGGALPHILSNQDIRSKLSPHEVDFLRQYSASVMDYRAEFSNELDITASITHPPKDLHVLVRVVRDCGVIQTELGSIDFQKGQRFMVRRADIEHLIVQGYLEEV
;
A
#
# COMPACT_ATOMS: atom_id res chain seq x y z
N MET A 1 -1.69 -4.74 21.84
CA MET A 1 -0.65 -5.06 20.83
C MET A 1 -1.25 -5.39 19.47
N ASP A 2 -2.42 -6.05 19.40
CA ASP A 2 -3.07 -6.41 18.13
C ASP A 2 -3.34 -5.19 17.23
N ARG A 3 -3.85 -4.09 17.81
CA ARG A 3 -4.07 -2.84 17.07
C ARG A 3 -2.83 -2.26 16.39
N LEU A 4 -1.63 -2.44 16.98
CA LEU A 4 -0.38 -1.97 16.37
C LEU A 4 0.02 -2.85 15.19
N ARG A 5 -0.22 -4.17 15.29
CA ARG A 5 -0.01 -5.11 14.20
C ARG A 5 -0.99 -4.84 13.07
N ASP A 6 -2.27 -4.66 13.37
CA ASP A 6 -3.30 -4.33 12.37
C ASP A 6 -2.93 -3.05 11.62
N MET A 7 -2.48 -2.02 12.34
CA MET A 7 -2.02 -0.77 11.72
C MET A 7 -0.82 -0.99 10.79
N TYR A 8 0.13 -1.86 11.17
CA TYR A 8 1.27 -2.24 10.34
C TYR A 8 0.87 -2.94 9.04
N TRP A 9 -0.07 -3.89 9.12
CA TRP A 9 -0.57 -4.63 7.96
C TRP A 9 -1.45 -3.78 7.05
N VAL A 10 -2.27 -2.88 7.61
CA VAL A 10 -3.05 -1.91 6.83
C VAL A 10 -2.13 -0.98 6.03
N ALA A 11 -0.96 -0.63 6.58
CA ALA A 11 0.04 0.17 5.87
C ALA A 11 0.86 -0.63 4.84
N GLY A 12 0.54 -1.92 4.59
CA GLY A 12 1.26 -2.75 3.62
C GLY A 12 2.71 -3.04 4.02
N GLY A 13 2.98 -3.13 5.32
CA GLY A 13 4.33 -3.35 5.84
C GLY A 13 5.25 -2.12 5.76
N ALA A 14 4.75 -0.96 5.32
CA ALA A 14 5.51 0.27 5.22
C ALA A 14 5.58 1.02 6.56
N LEU A 15 6.53 0.62 7.41
CA LEU A 15 6.81 1.28 8.69
C LEU A 15 7.01 2.81 8.58
N PRO A 16 7.68 3.37 7.53
CA PRO A 16 7.85 4.81 7.40
C PRO A 16 6.54 5.57 7.28
N HIS A 17 5.51 5.01 6.65
CA HIS A 17 4.21 5.69 6.52
C HIS A 17 3.53 5.88 7.88
N ILE A 18 3.69 4.93 8.79
CA ILE A 18 3.16 5.00 10.15
C ILE A 18 3.96 6.00 11.00
N LEU A 19 5.30 5.91 10.93
CA LEU A 19 6.16 6.73 11.78
C LEU A 19 6.31 8.18 11.32
N SER A 20 6.11 8.48 10.03
CA SER A 20 6.11 9.83 9.48
C SER A 20 4.80 10.59 9.76
N ASN A 21 3.72 9.89 10.10
CA ASN A 21 2.47 10.53 10.49
C ASN A 21 2.58 11.07 11.93
N GLN A 22 2.65 12.39 12.08
CA GLN A 22 2.83 13.05 13.37
C GLN A 22 1.66 12.81 14.35
N ASP A 23 0.42 12.66 13.85
CA ASP A 23 -0.76 12.39 14.68
C ASP A 23 -0.73 11.00 15.30
N ILE A 24 -0.14 10.04 14.58
CA ILE A 24 0.03 8.66 15.05
C ILE A 24 1.25 8.60 15.97
N ARG A 25 2.36 9.20 15.55
CA ARG A 25 3.62 9.17 16.30
C ARG A 25 3.52 9.82 17.68
N SER A 26 2.74 10.89 17.82
CA SER A 26 2.49 11.56 19.11
C SER A 26 1.67 10.73 20.10
N LYS A 27 0.94 9.72 19.62
CA LYS A 27 0.12 8.81 20.44
C LYS A 27 0.84 7.52 20.82
N LEU A 28 2.03 7.28 20.27
CA LEU A 28 2.83 6.09 20.52
C LEU A 28 3.87 6.36 21.60
N SER A 29 3.95 5.47 22.59
CA SER A 29 5.04 5.46 23.55
C SER A 29 6.36 4.99 22.91
N PRO A 30 7.53 5.33 23.48
CA PRO A 30 8.82 4.86 22.97
C PRO A 30 8.90 3.33 22.86
N HIS A 31 8.35 2.60 23.83
CA HIS A 31 8.31 1.14 23.83
C HIS A 31 7.48 0.56 22.69
N GLU A 32 6.37 1.20 22.31
CA GLU A 32 5.55 0.76 21.18
C GLU A 32 6.23 1.02 19.83
N VAL A 33 7.00 2.10 19.74
CA VAL A 33 7.84 2.37 18.56
C VAL A 33 8.93 1.31 18.42
N ASP A 34 9.60 0.95 19.51
CA ASP A 34 10.63 -0.09 19.49
C ASP A 34 10.03 -1.46 19.16
N PHE A 35 8.85 -1.78 19.71
CA PHE A 35 8.10 -2.97 19.34
C PHE A 35 7.79 -3.01 17.84
N LEU A 36 7.28 -1.91 17.26
CA LEU A 36 6.97 -1.84 15.82
C LEU A 36 8.23 -2.02 14.96
N ARG A 37 9.38 -1.48 15.38
CA ARG A 37 10.66 -1.68 14.68
C ARG A 37 11.10 -3.14 14.70
N GLN A 38 11.07 -3.78 15.87
CA GLN A 38 11.44 -5.19 16.01
C GLN A 38 10.47 -6.11 15.27
N TYR A 39 9.17 -5.81 15.32
CA TYR A 39 8.14 -6.55 14.58
C TYR A 39 8.33 -6.41 13.08
N SER A 40 8.57 -5.19 12.57
CA SER A 40 8.85 -4.95 11.16
C SER A 40 10.09 -5.70 10.69
N ALA A 41 11.17 -5.76 11.50
CA ALA A 41 12.36 -6.53 11.16
C ALA A 41 12.05 -8.03 11.05
N SER A 42 11.32 -8.58 12.03
CA SER A 42 10.92 -10.00 12.02
C SER A 42 10.05 -10.34 10.80
N VAL A 43 9.13 -9.45 10.41
CA VAL A 43 8.31 -9.63 9.21
C VAL A 43 9.14 -9.54 7.93
N MET A 44 10.12 -8.64 7.87
CA MET A 44 11.03 -8.53 6.72
C MET A 44 11.90 -9.77 6.55
N ASP A 45 12.43 -10.31 7.66
CA ASP A 45 13.20 -11.55 7.65
C ASP A 45 12.35 -12.72 7.13
N TYR A 46 11.10 -12.83 7.60
CA TYR A 46 10.17 -13.84 7.10
C TYR A 46 9.79 -13.62 5.63
N ARG A 47 9.57 -12.37 5.21
CA ARG A 47 9.26 -12.01 3.81
C ARG A 47 10.40 -12.37 2.86
N ALA A 48 11.65 -12.25 3.31
CA ALA A 48 12.83 -12.53 2.49
C ALA A 48 12.83 -13.95 1.92
N GLU A 49 12.29 -14.92 2.67
CA GLU A 49 12.18 -16.33 2.22
C GLU A 49 11.20 -16.50 1.05
N PHE A 50 10.13 -15.69 1.00
CA PHE A 50 9.07 -15.77 -0.01
C PHE A 50 9.21 -14.72 -1.12
N SER A 51 10.25 -13.88 -1.09
CA SER A 51 10.34 -12.68 -1.93
C SER A 51 10.29 -12.95 -3.44
N ASN A 52 10.57 -14.19 -3.88
CA ASN A 52 10.55 -14.59 -5.29
C ASN A 52 9.18 -15.11 -5.75
N GLU A 53 8.31 -15.50 -4.82
CA GLU A 53 7.06 -16.19 -5.12
C GLU A 53 5.83 -15.38 -4.70
N LEU A 54 5.90 -14.71 -3.55
CA LEU A 54 4.74 -14.09 -2.92
C LEU A 54 5.13 -12.86 -2.13
N ASP A 55 4.46 -11.74 -2.42
CA ASP A 55 4.48 -10.59 -1.53
C ASP A 55 3.45 -10.75 -0.42
N ILE A 56 3.90 -11.20 0.75
CA ILE A 56 3.07 -11.35 1.95
C ILE A 56 2.58 -10.02 2.54
N THR A 57 3.21 -8.90 2.17
CA THR A 57 2.83 -7.55 2.62
C THR A 57 1.93 -6.82 1.63
N ALA A 58 1.55 -7.49 0.53
CA ALA A 58 0.67 -6.90 -0.47
C ALA A 58 -0.68 -6.55 0.15
N SER A 59 -1.06 -5.27 0.07
CA SER A 59 -2.33 -4.77 0.60
C SER A 59 -3.53 -5.11 -0.31
N ILE A 60 -3.55 -6.29 -0.92
CA ILE A 60 -4.64 -6.70 -1.82
C ILE A 60 -5.88 -7.00 -0.97
N THR A 61 -6.82 -6.06 -0.94
CA THR A 61 -8.09 -6.20 -0.20
C THR A 61 -9.13 -6.99 -0.97
N HIS A 62 -9.07 -6.95 -2.30
CA HIS A 62 -10.01 -7.63 -3.19
C HIS A 62 -9.25 -8.50 -4.19
N PRO A 63 -9.62 -9.79 -4.35
CA PRO A 63 -8.97 -10.65 -5.31
C PRO A 63 -9.18 -10.09 -6.73
N PRO A 64 -8.12 -10.05 -7.57
CA PRO A 64 -8.22 -9.57 -8.94
C PRO A 64 -9.13 -10.50 -9.76
N LYS A 65 -10.22 -9.96 -10.32
CA LYS A 65 -11.12 -10.71 -11.21
C LYS A 65 -10.61 -10.70 -12.66
N ASP A 66 -10.08 -9.57 -13.07
CA ASP A 66 -9.58 -9.32 -14.42
C ASP A 66 -8.17 -8.71 -14.37
N LEU A 67 -7.37 -8.98 -15.40
CA LEU A 67 -6.01 -8.45 -15.52
C LEU A 67 -5.99 -6.93 -15.71
N HIS A 68 -6.98 -6.41 -16.43
CA HIS A 68 -7.19 -4.99 -16.66
C HIS A 68 -8.45 -4.56 -15.96
N VAL A 69 -8.39 -3.40 -15.29
CA VAL A 69 -9.52 -2.82 -14.56
C VAL A 69 -9.78 -1.41 -15.06
N LEU A 70 -11.06 -1.03 -15.10
CA LEU A 70 -11.48 0.33 -15.37
C LEU A 70 -11.50 1.09 -14.05
N VAL A 71 -10.63 2.09 -13.93
CA VAL A 71 -10.51 2.90 -12.72
C VAL A 71 -10.87 4.35 -12.99
N ARG A 72 -11.47 5.00 -12.00
CA ARG A 72 -11.71 6.44 -11.97
C ARG A 72 -10.75 7.09 -10.99
N VAL A 73 -10.16 8.22 -11.40
CA VAL A 73 -9.28 9.00 -10.54
C VAL A 73 -10.10 9.83 -9.56
N VAL A 74 -9.97 9.54 -8.26
CA VAL A 74 -10.66 10.28 -7.18
C VAL A 74 -9.81 11.49 -6.74
N ARG A 75 -8.48 11.32 -6.72
CA ARG A 75 -7.50 12.33 -6.31
C ARG A 75 -6.37 12.40 -7.33
N ASP A 76 -5.88 13.60 -7.64
CA ASP A 76 -4.75 13.78 -8.56
C ASP A 76 -3.50 13.07 -8.01
N CYS A 77 -2.94 12.18 -8.83
CA CYS A 77 -1.71 11.43 -8.52
C CYS A 77 -0.51 11.93 -9.33
N GLY A 78 -0.75 12.80 -10.32
CA GLY A 78 0.24 13.19 -11.31
C GLY A 78 0.63 12.01 -12.20
N VAL A 79 1.89 12.01 -12.62
CA VAL A 79 2.43 11.04 -13.57
C VAL A 79 2.92 9.79 -12.85
N ILE A 80 2.25 8.67 -13.07
CA ILE A 80 2.63 7.35 -12.57
C ILE A 80 3.33 6.57 -13.67
N GLN A 81 4.44 5.92 -13.32
CA GLN A 81 5.15 5.01 -14.21
C GLN A 81 4.50 3.64 -14.14
N THR A 82 3.86 3.23 -15.22
CA THR A 82 3.40 1.85 -15.41
C THR A 82 4.39 1.11 -16.30
N GLU A 83 4.32 -0.21 -16.32
CA GLU A 83 5.14 -1.03 -17.22
C GLU A 83 4.93 -0.70 -18.72
N LEU A 84 3.78 -0.16 -19.11
CA LEU A 84 3.47 0.21 -20.50
C LEU A 84 3.82 1.68 -20.82
N GLY A 85 4.30 2.44 -19.83
CA GLY A 85 4.67 3.85 -19.97
C GLY A 85 4.11 4.73 -18.86
N SER A 86 4.37 6.03 -18.98
CA SER A 86 3.92 7.03 -18.02
C SER A 86 2.48 7.43 -18.30
N ILE A 87 1.61 7.36 -17.28
CA ILE A 87 0.21 7.78 -17.36
C ILE A 87 0.01 8.96 -16.40
N ASP A 88 -0.56 10.05 -16.90
CA ASP A 88 -0.96 11.18 -16.05
C ASP A 88 -2.38 10.98 -15.54
N PHE A 89 -2.52 10.71 -14.24
CA PHE A 89 -3.82 10.50 -13.60
C PHE A 89 -4.42 11.80 -13.12
N GLN A 90 -5.34 12.34 -13.93
CA GLN A 90 -6.10 13.55 -13.63
C GLN A 90 -7.47 13.24 -13.00
N LYS A 91 -7.82 13.98 -11.96
CA LYS A 91 -9.07 13.82 -11.20
C LYS A 91 -10.30 13.79 -12.10
N GLY A 92 -11.12 12.75 -11.91
CA GLY A 92 -12.39 12.55 -12.61
C GLY A 92 -12.29 11.80 -13.94
N GLN A 93 -11.08 11.62 -14.49
CA GLN A 93 -10.87 10.81 -15.69
C GLN A 93 -10.95 9.32 -15.37
N ARG A 94 -11.18 8.52 -16.43
CA ARG A 94 -11.24 7.06 -16.36
C ARG A 94 -10.16 6.47 -17.25
N PHE A 95 -9.48 5.45 -16.74
CA PHE A 95 -8.42 4.75 -17.45
C PHE A 95 -8.64 3.24 -17.35
N MET A 96 -8.28 2.54 -18.43
CA MET A 96 -8.16 1.09 -18.42
C MET A 96 -6.69 0.75 -18.21
N VAL A 97 -6.37 0.15 -17.07
CA VAL A 97 -4.98 -0.11 -16.65
C VAL A 97 -4.85 -1.50 -16.08
N ARG A 98 -3.63 -2.05 -16.09
CA ARG A 98 -3.37 -3.34 -15.45
C ARG A 98 -3.44 -3.17 -13.95
N ARG A 99 -4.16 -4.08 -13.29
CA ARG A 99 -4.42 -4.01 -11.85
C ARG A 99 -3.13 -4.02 -11.03
N ALA A 100 -2.13 -4.80 -11.45
CA ALA A 100 -0.84 -4.91 -10.78
C ALA A 100 -0.12 -3.54 -10.62
N ASP A 101 -0.20 -2.66 -11.61
CA ASP A 101 0.48 -1.36 -11.60
C ASP A 101 -0.17 -0.36 -10.63
N ILE A 102 -1.46 -0.51 -10.35
CA ILE A 102 -2.29 0.51 -9.70
C ILE A 102 -2.96 0.05 -8.40
N GLU A 103 -2.77 -1.22 -8.00
CA GLU A 103 -3.37 -1.80 -6.79
C GLU A 103 -3.06 -0.94 -5.55
N HIS A 104 -1.80 -0.51 -5.40
CA HIS A 104 -1.38 0.35 -4.28
C HIS A 104 -2.13 1.69 -4.25
N LEU A 105 -2.46 2.27 -5.42
CA LEU A 105 -3.20 3.52 -5.54
C LEU A 105 -4.69 3.33 -5.22
N ILE A 106 -5.27 2.17 -5.54
CA ILE A 106 -6.65 1.82 -5.14
C ILE A 106 -6.72 1.73 -3.62
N VAL A 107 -5.80 0.99 -2.99
CA VAL A 107 -5.78 0.79 -1.53
C VAL A 107 -5.58 2.11 -0.79
N GLN A 108 -4.74 3.00 -1.33
CA GLN A 108 -4.53 4.34 -0.79
C GLN A 108 -5.71 5.31 -1.01
N GLY A 109 -6.72 4.91 -1.80
CA GLY A 109 -7.92 5.70 -2.08
C GLY A 109 -7.73 6.81 -3.10
N TYR A 110 -6.69 6.71 -3.95
CA TYR A 110 -6.49 7.63 -5.06
C TYR A 110 -7.34 7.26 -6.28
N LEU A 111 -7.54 5.96 -6.50
CA LEU A 111 -8.29 5.38 -7.61
C LEU A 111 -9.46 4.56 -7.08
N GLU A 112 -10.55 4.53 -7.84
CA GLU A 112 -11.75 3.75 -7.53
C GLU A 112 -12.11 2.87 -8.74
N GLU A 113 -12.37 1.58 -8.51
CA GLU A 113 -12.86 0.66 -9.54
C GLU A 113 -14.32 0.99 -9.89
N VAL A 114 -14.64 1.05 -11.20
CA VAL A 114 -15.98 1.41 -11.71
C VAL A 114 -16.82 0.17 -12.02
#